data_AF-X0WK94-F1
#
_entry.id   AF-X0WK94-F1
#
_cell.length_a   1.000
_cell.length_b   1.000
_cell.length_c   1.000
_cell.angle_alpha   90.00
_cell.angle_beta   90.00
_cell.angle_gamma   90.00
#
_symmetry.space_group_name_H-M   'P 1'
#
loop_
_entity.id
_entity.type
_entity.pdbx_description
1 polymer ?
#
loop_
_entity_poly.entity_id
_entity_poly.type
_entity_poly.pdbx_seq_one_letter_code
_entity_poly.pdbx_strand_id
1 'polypeptide(L)'
;DIEFEICAVSSDGYKVVYSKNVHDIDPQQIPALMWNIPEEIDQGIYEYSLTAIITSQTGEKIKSNPKKGVVTIFRQETKEVKEKAVSLIYDKFSIFDIEISELKYTEIPEQVFTAIQEKTHLHRESKVYKFDTPAIVTFDEEFPAILSLQGQIKYRLVLYQYNSETQELEKTKAQSIDYANKRIIAEITDLSPYYALFVESDIIASEITNLSAEPTIFSPNSDGIIDTTVISYTLSDNFSPYIP
;
A
#
# COMPACT_ATOMS: atom_id res chain seq x y z
N ASP A 1 2.70 28.30 -22.95
CA ASP A 1 3.59 27.26 -22.42
C ASP A 1 3.82 27.43 -20.94
N ILE A 2 3.66 26.34 -20.18
CA ILE A 2 3.95 26.30 -18.74
C ILE A 2 5.20 25.44 -18.59
N GLU A 3 6.29 26.08 -18.17
CA GLU A 3 7.54 25.38 -17.82
C GLU A 3 7.55 25.19 -16.31
N PHE A 4 7.81 23.97 -15.85
CA PHE A 4 7.98 23.67 -14.43
C PHE A 4 9.46 23.52 -14.12
N GLU A 5 9.93 24.35 -13.19
CA GLU A 5 11.28 24.25 -12.64
C GLU A 5 11.18 23.57 -11.27
N ILE A 6 11.76 22.37 -11.16
CA ILE A 6 11.92 21.62 -9.90
C ILE A 6 13.38 21.77 -9.46
N CYS A 7 13.61 22.53 -8.40
CA CYS A 7 14.91 22.55 -7.73
C CYS A 7 14.85 21.62 -6.54
N ALA A 8 15.58 20.50 -6.57
CA ALA A 8 15.79 19.62 -5.43
C ALA A 8 17.15 19.93 -4.79
N VAL A 9 17.19 20.08 -3.46
CA VAL A 9 18.42 20.30 -2.69
C VAL A 9 18.53 19.19 -1.65
N SER A 10 19.62 18.43 -1.69
CA SER A 10 19.93 17.42 -0.67
C SER A 10 20.45 18.08 0.60
N SER A 11 20.41 17.34 1.71
CA SER A 11 20.87 17.80 3.03
C SER A 11 22.36 18.14 3.12
N ASP A 12 23.19 17.60 2.21
CA ASP A 12 24.61 17.91 2.05
C ASP A 12 24.89 19.06 1.06
N GLY A 13 23.85 19.68 0.52
CA GLY A 13 23.93 20.90 -0.28
C GLY A 13 24.07 20.70 -1.79
N TYR A 14 23.94 19.46 -2.30
CA TYR A 14 23.87 19.24 -3.74
C TYR A 14 22.53 19.72 -4.29
N LYS A 15 22.60 20.55 -5.33
CA LYS A 15 21.44 21.12 -6.00
C LYS A 15 21.23 20.41 -7.34
N VAL A 16 20.16 19.63 -7.46
CA VAL A 16 19.71 19.08 -8.73
C VAL A 16 18.59 19.97 -9.24
N VAL A 17 18.81 20.62 -10.39
CA VAL A 17 17.79 21.43 -11.06
C VAL A 17 17.25 20.62 -12.23
N TYR A 18 16.00 20.19 -12.11
CA TYR A 18 15.27 19.55 -13.19
C TYR A 18 14.28 20.55 -13.76
N SER A 19 14.47 20.96 -15.02
CA SER A 19 13.45 21.70 -15.77
C SER A 19 12.88 20.80 -16.84
N LYS A 20 11.55 20.70 -16.89
CA LYS A 20 10.85 20.01 -17.97
C LYS A 20 9.80 20.94 -18.54
N ASN A 21 9.86 21.14 -19.85
CA ASN A 21 8.77 21.77 -20.58
C ASN A 21 7.61 20.79 -20.66
N VAL A 22 6.47 21.22 -20.15
CA VAL A 22 5.28 20.40 -20.08
C VAL A 22 4.19 21.11 -20.87
N HIS A 23 3.92 20.62 -22.08
CA HIS A 23 2.77 21.06 -22.86
C HIS A 23 1.57 20.17 -22.50
N ASP A 24 0.44 20.79 -22.16
CA ASP A 24 -0.88 20.15 -21.96
C ASP A 24 -0.93 19.00 -20.95
N ILE A 25 -0.47 19.22 -19.72
CA ILE A 25 -0.64 18.25 -18.63
C ILE A 25 -1.68 18.72 -17.63
N ASP A 26 -2.58 17.79 -17.31
CA ASP A 26 -3.51 17.91 -16.20
C ASP A 26 -2.71 18.08 -14.89
N PRO A 27 -2.92 19.15 -14.10
CA PRO A 27 -2.25 19.34 -12.82
C PRO A 27 -2.28 18.13 -11.87
N GLN A 28 -3.25 17.22 -12.02
CA GLN A 28 -3.34 15.97 -11.25
C GLN A 28 -2.28 14.93 -11.65
N GLN A 29 -1.66 15.04 -12.83
CA GLN A 29 -0.60 14.15 -13.32
C GLN A 29 0.81 14.60 -12.92
N ILE A 30 0.95 15.77 -12.28
CA ILE A 30 2.24 16.32 -11.81
C ILE A 30 2.99 15.35 -10.88
N PRO A 31 2.35 14.67 -9.91
CA PRO A 31 3.05 13.70 -9.04
C PRO A 31 3.65 12.53 -9.82
N ALA A 32 2.99 12.06 -10.89
CA ALA A 32 3.46 10.95 -11.71
C ALA A 32 4.69 11.32 -12.57
N LEU A 33 4.85 12.58 -12.95
CA LEU A 33 6.01 13.07 -13.71
C LEU A 33 7.29 13.17 -12.88
N MET A 34 7.17 13.23 -11.54
CA MET A 34 8.33 13.25 -10.64
C MET A 34 9.06 11.90 -10.58
N TRP A 35 8.53 10.84 -11.19
CA TRP A 35 9.11 9.49 -11.13
C TRP A 35 10.22 9.22 -12.15
N ASN A 36 10.46 10.10 -13.13
CA ASN A 36 11.65 10.01 -13.99
C ASN A 36 12.84 10.72 -13.32
N ILE A 37 13.19 10.26 -12.13
CA ILE A 37 14.37 10.70 -11.40
C ILE A 37 15.60 10.09 -12.11
N PRO A 38 16.63 10.87 -12.47
CA PRO A 38 17.87 10.32 -13.01
C PRO A 38 18.44 9.23 -12.09
N GLU A 39 18.97 8.14 -12.66
CA GLU A 39 19.59 7.03 -11.91
C GLU A 39 20.76 7.46 -11.00
N GLU A 40 21.23 8.69 -11.17
CA GLU A 40 22.36 9.31 -10.48
C GLU A 40 21.97 10.04 -9.18
N ILE A 41 20.68 10.11 -8.81
CA ILE A 41 20.28 10.72 -7.53
C ILE A 41 20.49 9.70 -6.40
N ASP A 42 21.33 10.07 -5.43
CA ASP A 42 21.59 9.27 -4.23
C ASP A 42 20.33 9.12 -3.35
N GLN A 43 20.33 8.10 -2.48
CA GLN A 43 19.29 7.97 -1.46
C GLN A 43 19.36 9.14 -0.48
N GLY A 44 18.22 9.75 -0.15
CA GLY A 44 18.22 10.90 0.73
C GLY A 44 16.91 11.66 0.80
N ILE A 45 16.91 12.69 1.66
CA ILE A 45 15.82 13.66 1.80
C ILE A 45 16.18 14.88 0.97
N TYR A 46 15.27 15.27 0.08
CA TYR A 46 15.43 16.39 -0.82
C TYR A 46 14.33 17.41 -0.56
N GLU A 47 14.72 18.65 -0.28
CA GLU A 47 13.79 19.77 -0.34
C GLU A 47 13.59 20.16 -1.79
N TYR A 48 12.34 20.18 -2.26
CA TYR A 48 12.03 20.65 -3.61
C TYR A 48 11.29 21.98 -3.59
N SER A 49 11.52 22.78 -4.63
CA SER A 49 10.79 24.01 -4.93
C SER A 49 10.26 23.94 -6.35
N LEU A 50 8.93 23.97 -6.50
CA LEU A 50 8.22 23.96 -7.78
C LEU A 50 7.80 25.39 -8.15
N THR A 51 8.28 25.89 -9.28
CA THR A 51 7.85 27.19 -9.84
C THR A 51 7.25 26.98 -11.21
N ALA A 52 6.04 27.52 -11.44
CA ALA A 52 5.45 27.57 -12.76
C ALA A 52 5.94 28.84 -13.48
N ILE A 53 6.41 28.69 -14.71
CA ILE A 53 6.83 29.81 -15.56
C ILE A 53 5.86 29.86 -16.75
N ILE A 54 5.11 30.96 -16.84
CA ILE A 54 4.18 31.21 -17.92
C ILE A 54 4.84 32.17 -18.91
N THR A 55 4.96 31.77 -20.17
CA THR A 55 5.42 32.67 -21.24
C THR A 55 4.22 33.28 -21.95
N SER A 56 4.13 34.61 -21.95
CA SER A 56 3.07 35.36 -22.64
C SER A 56 3.26 35.29 -24.17
N GLN A 57 2.24 35.70 -24.92
CA GLN A 57 2.33 35.79 -26.39
C GLN A 57 3.40 36.79 -26.88
N THR A 58 3.82 37.74 -26.03
CA THR A 58 4.90 38.70 -26.33
C THR A 58 6.29 38.19 -25.95
N GLY A 59 6.39 36.97 -25.39
CA GLY A 59 7.64 36.36 -24.92
C GLY A 59 8.03 36.74 -23.49
N GLU A 60 7.18 37.47 -22.77
CA GLU A 60 7.43 37.83 -21.37
C GLU A 60 7.22 36.62 -20.46
N LYS A 61 8.16 36.35 -19.56
CA LYS A 61 8.10 35.22 -18.62
C LYS A 61 7.61 35.69 -17.24
N ILE A 62 6.48 35.14 -16.79
CA ILE A 62 5.91 35.39 -15.45
C ILE A 62 6.15 34.14 -14.60
N LYS A 63 6.82 34.30 -13.45
CA LYS A 63 7.04 33.21 -12.48
C LYS A 63 5.98 33.23 -11.40
N SER A 64 5.44 32.06 -11.06
CA SER A 64 4.59 31.89 -9.88
C SER A 64 5.39 32.01 -8.59
N ASN A 65 4.71 32.18 -7.46
CA ASN A 65 5.34 31.91 -6.17
C ASN A 65 5.76 30.43 -6.10
N PRO A 66 6.97 30.11 -5.63
CA PRO A 66 7.43 28.74 -5.52
C PRO A 66 6.62 27.99 -4.45
N LYS A 67 6.13 26.80 -4.79
CA LYS A 67 5.63 25.84 -3.81
C LYS A 67 6.78 24.95 -3.35
N LYS A 68 7.01 24.89 -2.04
CA LYS A 68 8.06 24.05 -1.45
C LYS A 68 7.48 22.76 -0.90
N GLY A 69 8.27 21.69 -0.95
CA GLY A 69 7.94 20.41 -0.32
C GLY A 69 9.20 19.61 -0.04
N VAL A 70 9.03 18.42 0.54
CA VAL A 70 10.11 17.49 0.83
C VAL A 70 9.79 16.16 0.16
N VAL A 71 10.77 15.54 -0.49
CA VAL A 71 10.67 14.20 -1.08
C VAL A 71 11.81 13.34 -0.56
N THR A 72 11.49 12.12 -0.13
CA THR A 72 12.49 11.14 0.30
C THR A 72 12.64 10.07 -0.76
N ILE A 73 13.86 9.90 -1.27
CA ILE A 73 14.20 8.91 -2.28
C ILE A 73 14.93 7.77 -1.58
N PHE A 74 14.38 6.56 -1.67
CA PHE A 74 15.02 5.35 -1.16
C PHE A 74 15.59 4.55 -2.33
N ARG A 75 16.89 4.24 -2.29
CA ARG A 75 17.51 3.29 -3.23
C ARG A 75 17.48 1.91 -2.58
N GLN A 76 16.92 0.92 -3.25
CA GLN A 76 16.89 -0.44 -2.75
C GLN A 76 18.30 -1.05 -2.86
N GLU A 77 19.14 -0.88 -1.83
CA GLU A 77 20.39 -1.62 -1.73
C GLU A 77 20.12 -3.05 -1.25
N THR A 78 20.60 -4.03 -2.01
CA THR A 78 20.61 -5.44 -1.62
C THR A 78 21.72 -5.68 -0.60
N LYS A 79 21.47 -5.30 0.66
CA LYS A 79 22.27 -5.73 1.83
C LYS A 79 21.36 -5.96 3.01
N GLU A 80 21.67 -6.98 3.83
CA GLU A 80 20.91 -7.36 5.03
C GLU A 80 20.59 -6.13 5.90
N VAL A 81 19.35 -5.66 5.80
CA VAL A 81 18.82 -4.56 6.61
C VAL A 81 18.31 -5.16 7.92
N LYS A 82 18.83 -4.67 9.05
CA LYS A 82 18.05 -4.68 10.30
C LYS A 82 16.82 -3.81 10.02
N GLU A 83 15.67 -4.42 9.82
CA GLU A 83 14.43 -3.79 9.33
C GLU A 83 14.10 -2.48 10.07
N LYS A 84 14.50 -1.35 9.50
CA LYS A 84 13.94 -0.02 9.78
C LYS A 84 13.05 0.31 8.61
N ALA A 85 11.74 0.14 8.74
CA ALA A 85 10.82 0.55 7.68
C ALA A 85 9.40 0.83 8.21
N VAL A 86 9.17 2.04 8.72
CA VAL A 86 7.86 2.70 8.62
C VAL A 86 8.11 4.14 8.26
N SER A 87 7.49 4.62 7.19
CA SER A 87 7.41 6.05 6.90
C SER A 87 5.96 6.46 7.05
N LEU A 88 5.63 7.10 8.17
CA LEU A 88 4.33 7.70 8.38
C LEU A 88 4.30 9.05 7.69
N ILE A 89 3.29 9.30 6.85
CA ILE A 89 3.12 10.59 6.15
C ILE A 89 1.86 11.24 6.72
N TYR A 90 2.04 12.29 7.52
CA TYR A 90 0.96 13.13 8.05
C TYR A 90 1.01 14.53 7.42
N ASP A 91 -0.13 15.22 7.30
CA ASP A 91 -0.24 16.54 6.66
C ASP A 91 0.85 17.52 7.15
N LYS A 92 1.51 18.19 6.20
CA LYS A 92 2.82 18.86 6.37
C LYS A 92 3.94 17.96 6.95
N PHE A 93 4.28 16.90 6.22
CA PHE A 93 5.57 16.18 6.20
C PHE A 93 6.27 15.93 7.55
N SER A 94 5.54 15.53 8.58
CA SER A 94 6.18 15.02 9.80
C SER A 94 6.44 13.52 9.63
N ILE A 95 7.71 13.16 9.39
CA ILE A 95 8.16 11.77 9.40
C ILE A 95 8.42 11.40 10.86
N PHE A 96 7.66 10.44 11.36
CA PHE A 96 7.96 9.82 12.65
C PHE A 96 8.78 8.57 12.41
N ASP A 97 9.99 8.53 12.97
CA ASP A 97 10.76 7.29 13.06
C ASP A 97 10.14 6.44 14.17
N ILE A 98 9.21 5.55 13.80
CA ILE A 98 8.77 4.50 14.71
C ILE A 98 9.75 3.33 14.58
N GLU A 99 10.37 2.98 15.69
CA GLU A 99 11.12 1.72 15.76
C GLU A 99 10.14 0.56 15.80
N ILE A 100 10.18 -0.27 14.76
CA ILE A 100 9.57 -1.59 14.79
C ILE A 100 10.63 -2.57 15.28
N SER A 101 10.29 -3.34 16.30
CA SER A 101 11.04 -4.52 16.67
C SER A 101 10.21 -5.77 16.47
N GLU A 102 10.82 -6.77 15.85
CA GLU A 102 10.25 -8.10 15.78
C GLU A 102 10.40 -8.79 17.15
N LEU A 103 9.31 -9.27 17.73
CA LEU A 103 9.33 -9.96 19.01
C LEU A 103 9.61 -11.45 18.85
N LYS A 104 10.50 -11.97 19.70
CA LYS A 104 10.57 -13.40 19.93
C LYS A 104 9.32 -13.87 20.66
N TYR A 105 9.00 -15.15 20.50
CA TYR A 105 7.85 -15.76 21.16
C TYR A 105 7.81 -15.50 22.68
N THR A 106 8.96 -15.55 23.36
CA THR A 106 9.09 -15.32 24.81
C THR A 106 8.93 -13.86 25.23
N GLU A 107 8.94 -12.93 24.28
CA GLU A 107 8.83 -11.48 24.49
C GLU A 107 7.42 -10.97 24.19
N ILE A 108 6.55 -11.80 23.59
CA ILE A 108 5.15 -11.47 23.32
C ILE A 108 4.39 -11.44 24.66
N PRO A 109 3.69 -10.34 25.01
CA PRO A 109 2.86 -10.31 26.20
C PRO A 109 1.79 -11.40 26.17
N GLU A 110 1.50 -12.02 27.32
CA GLU A 110 0.56 -13.15 27.44
C GLU A 110 -0.83 -12.85 26.85
N GLN A 111 -1.31 -11.62 27.01
CA GLN A 111 -2.61 -11.16 26.50
C GLN A 111 -2.62 -11.13 24.96
N VAL A 112 -1.57 -10.55 24.36
CA VAL A 112 -1.39 -10.51 22.90
C VAL A 112 -1.24 -11.93 22.36
N PHE A 113 -0.49 -12.77 23.07
CA PHE A 113 -0.30 -14.16 22.70
C PHE A 113 -1.63 -14.93 22.70
N THR A 114 -2.45 -14.75 23.73
CA THR A 114 -3.80 -15.34 23.83
C THR A 114 -4.68 -14.90 22.66
N ALA A 115 -4.74 -13.60 22.38
CA ALA A 115 -5.51 -13.04 21.27
C ALA A 115 -5.06 -13.60 19.89
N ILE A 116 -3.76 -13.87 19.72
CA ILE A 116 -3.23 -14.56 18.52
C ILE A 116 -3.74 -16.00 18.44
N GLN A 117 -3.70 -16.75 19.54
CA GLN A 117 -4.14 -18.16 19.56
C GLN A 117 -5.63 -18.32 19.27
N GLU A 118 -6.46 -17.34 19.63
CA GLU A 118 -7.89 -17.35 19.36
C GLU A 118 -8.23 -17.22 17.85
N LYS A 119 -7.31 -16.71 17.03
CA LYS A 119 -7.46 -16.64 15.56
C LYS A 119 -7.15 -17.98 14.88
N THR A 120 -7.76 -19.06 15.35
CA THR A 120 -7.49 -20.45 14.93
C THR A 120 -7.77 -20.74 13.44
N HIS A 121 -8.60 -19.92 12.79
CA HIS A 121 -8.91 -20.01 11.36
C HIS A 121 -7.89 -19.29 10.45
N LEU A 122 -6.90 -18.61 11.05
CA LEU A 122 -5.85 -17.90 10.33
C LEU A 122 -4.52 -18.61 10.51
N HIS A 123 -3.73 -18.66 9.45
CA HIS A 123 -2.34 -19.10 9.54
C HIS A 123 -1.44 -17.90 9.81
N ARG A 124 -0.68 -17.89 10.90
CA ARG A 124 0.24 -16.79 11.16
C ARG A 124 1.48 -16.90 10.26
N GLU A 125 1.62 -15.97 9.31
CA GLU A 125 2.77 -15.94 8.38
C GLU A 125 3.99 -15.24 8.93
N SER A 126 3.78 -14.20 9.74
CA SER A 126 4.89 -13.40 10.27
C SER A 126 5.10 -13.60 11.76
N LYS A 127 6.16 -12.97 12.23
CA LYS A 127 6.39 -12.75 13.66
C LYS A 127 5.45 -11.63 14.15
N VAL A 128 5.44 -11.41 15.46
CA VAL A 128 4.71 -10.27 16.06
C VAL A 128 5.64 -9.08 16.05
N TYR A 129 5.13 -7.93 15.64
CA TYR A 129 5.87 -6.69 15.60
C TYR A 129 5.44 -5.81 16.76
N LYS A 130 6.41 -5.28 17.52
CA LYS A 130 6.21 -4.25 18.52
C LYS A 130 6.59 -2.91 17.94
N PHE A 131 5.71 -1.93 18.14
CA PHE A 131 5.93 -0.55 17.74
C PHE A 131 6.27 0.23 18.99
N ASP A 132 7.50 0.73 19.07
CA ASP A 132 7.94 1.58 20.18
C ASP A 132 7.46 3.01 19.92
N THR A 133 6.16 3.21 20.12
CA THR A 133 5.53 4.53 19.98
C THR A 133 5.55 5.27 21.32
N PRO A 134 5.84 6.58 21.35
CA PRO A 134 5.46 7.40 22.49
C PRO A 134 3.95 7.29 22.71
N ALA A 135 3.52 7.23 23.97
CA ALA A 135 2.15 6.89 24.32
C ALA A 135 1.10 7.74 23.56
N ILE A 136 0.16 7.04 22.91
CA ILE A 136 -1.04 7.55 22.24
C ILE A 136 -0.71 8.52 21.09
N VAL A 137 -0.33 7.96 19.95
CA VAL A 137 -0.35 8.68 18.67
C VAL A 137 -1.59 8.24 17.91
N THR A 138 -2.50 9.18 17.69
CA THR A 138 -3.65 9.02 16.79
C THR A 138 -3.45 9.87 15.55
N PHE A 139 -3.90 9.36 14.41
CA PHE A 139 -3.90 10.05 13.13
C PHE A 139 -5.34 10.37 12.73
N ASP A 140 -5.51 11.47 12.00
CA ASP A 140 -6.78 11.85 11.42
C ASP A 140 -7.22 10.83 10.37
N GLU A 141 -8.51 10.56 10.25
CA GLU A 141 -9.06 9.70 9.20
C GLU A 141 -8.79 10.28 7.79
N GLU A 142 -8.69 11.61 7.67
CA GLU A 142 -8.30 12.28 6.42
C GLU A 142 -6.80 12.12 6.10
N PHE A 143 -5.97 11.79 7.10
CA PHE A 143 -4.51 11.69 6.99
C PHE A 143 -3.95 10.49 7.76
N PRO A 144 -4.30 9.26 7.36
CA PRO A 144 -3.86 8.06 8.05
C PRO A 144 -2.35 7.83 7.89
N ALA A 145 -1.78 7.16 8.89
CA ALA A 145 -0.43 6.66 8.80
C ALA A 145 -0.33 5.49 7.82
N ILE A 146 0.76 5.44 7.04
CA ILE A 146 1.04 4.32 6.14
C ILE A 146 2.05 3.37 6.79
N LEU A 147 1.60 2.15 7.07
CA LEU A 147 2.45 1.06 7.52
C LEU A 147 2.81 0.14 6.36
N SER A 148 4.10 -0.17 6.21
CA SER A 148 4.60 -1.11 5.21
C SER A 148 5.40 -2.23 5.87
N LEU A 149 4.92 -3.48 5.79
CA LEU A 149 5.60 -4.64 6.36
C LEU A 149 5.92 -5.66 5.27
N GLN A 150 7.14 -6.19 5.27
CA GLN A 150 7.52 -7.27 4.35
C GLN A 150 6.89 -8.61 4.77
N GLY A 151 6.54 -9.43 3.79
CA GLY A 151 5.97 -10.75 4.03
C GLY A 151 6.15 -11.68 2.82
N GLN A 152 6.04 -12.99 3.05
CA GLN A 152 6.01 -13.95 1.97
C GLN A 152 4.63 -13.94 1.32
N ILE A 153 4.45 -13.15 0.25
CA ILE A 153 3.17 -13.09 -0.47
C ILE A 153 3.01 -14.33 -1.34
N LYS A 154 2.50 -15.41 -0.75
CA LYS A 154 1.93 -16.55 -1.50
C LYS A 154 0.41 -16.61 -1.41
N TYR A 155 -0.16 -15.91 -0.43
CA TYR A 155 -1.57 -15.96 -0.08
C TYR A 155 -2.05 -14.55 0.28
N ARG A 156 -3.36 -14.44 0.59
CA ARG A 156 -3.96 -13.19 1.07
C ARG A 156 -3.41 -12.85 2.45
N LEU A 157 -2.46 -11.94 2.49
CA LEU A 157 -1.94 -11.38 3.73
C LEU A 157 -2.94 -10.39 4.31
N VAL A 158 -3.10 -10.46 5.62
CA VAL A 158 -3.95 -9.58 6.39
C VAL A 158 -3.21 -9.13 7.64
N LEU A 159 -3.12 -7.83 7.83
CA LEU A 159 -2.58 -7.20 9.01
C LEU A 159 -3.67 -7.09 10.09
N TYR A 160 -3.30 -7.53 11.29
CA TYR A 160 -4.09 -7.35 12.50
C TYR A 160 -3.32 -6.49 13.49
N GLN A 161 -4.06 -5.68 14.24
CA GLN A 161 -3.56 -4.83 15.31
C GLN A 161 -4.17 -5.28 16.64
N TYR A 162 -3.40 -5.21 17.72
CA TYR A 162 -3.90 -5.53 19.05
C TYR A 162 -4.58 -4.32 19.68
N ASN A 163 -5.85 -4.45 20.05
CA ASN A 163 -6.57 -3.43 20.78
C ASN A 163 -6.42 -3.70 22.29
N SER A 164 -5.74 -2.81 23.01
CA SER A 164 -5.49 -2.98 24.45
C SER A 164 -6.74 -2.82 25.31
N GLU A 165 -7.77 -2.13 24.82
CA GLU A 165 -9.03 -1.93 25.54
C GLU A 165 -9.91 -3.18 25.47
N THR A 166 -10.06 -3.76 24.27
CA THR A 166 -10.87 -4.97 24.06
C THR A 166 -10.09 -6.26 24.34
N GLN A 167 -8.75 -6.18 24.38
CA GLN A 167 -7.83 -7.31 24.45
C GLN A 167 -7.95 -8.26 23.25
N GLU A 168 -8.44 -7.77 22.11
CA GLU A 168 -8.62 -8.55 20.89
C GLU A 168 -7.67 -8.12 19.77
N LEU A 169 -7.43 -9.04 18.83
CA LEU A 169 -6.84 -8.70 17.54
C LEU A 169 -7.91 -8.27 16.55
N GLU A 170 -7.76 -7.07 16.03
CA GLU A 170 -8.67 -6.45 15.06
C GLU A 170 -7.99 -6.33 13.69
N LYS A 171 -8.73 -6.64 12.63
CA LYS A 171 -8.26 -6.51 11.25
C LYS A 171 -8.14 -5.03 10.90
N THR A 172 -7.01 -4.59 10.36
CA THR A 172 -6.89 -3.20 9.88
C THR A 172 -7.83 -2.97 8.70
N LYS A 173 -8.61 -1.90 8.72
CA LYS A 173 -9.72 -1.71 7.75
C LYS A 173 -9.22 -1.44 6.33
N ALA A 174 -8.28 -0.52 6.18
CA ALA A 174 -7.74 -0.11 4.90
C ALA A 174 -6.33 -0.72 4.75
N GLN A 175 -6.24 -1.78 3.96
CA GLN A 175 -4.98 -2.46 3.66
C GLN A 175 -4.97 -2.98 2.22
N SER A 176 -3.80 -2.98 1.61
CA SER A 176 -3.54 -3.46 0.26
C SER A 176 -2.24 -4.25 0.22
N ILE A 177 -2.11 -5.11 -0.78
CA ILE A 177 -0.93 -5.95 -0.97
C ILE A 177 -0.15 -5.43 -2.17
N ASP A 178 1.11 -5.06 -1.95
CA ASP A 178 2.07 -4.72 -3.01
C ASP A 178 2.84 -5.98 -3.39
N TYR A 179 2.30 -6.69 -4.38
CA TYR A 179 2.85 -7.95 -4.89
C TYR A 179 4.26 -7.80 -5.46
N ALA A 180 4.55 -6.66 -6.11
CA ALA A 180 5.84 -6.39 -6.72
C ALA A 180 6.95 -6.34 -5.67
N ASN A 181 6.66 -5.71 -4.52
CA ASN A 181 7.64 -5.48 -3.46
C ASN A 181 7.49 -6.42 -2.27
N LYS A 182 6.62 -7.43 -2.35
CA LYS A 182 6.41 -8.43 -1.29
C LYS A 182 6.06 -7.82 0.08
N ARG A 183 5.19 -6.81 0.09
CA ARG A 183 4.79 -6.10 1.31
C ARG A 183 3.29 -5.86 1.40
N ILE A 184 2.80 -5.74 2.63
CA ILE A 184 1.46 -5.22 2.91
C ILE A 184 1.57 -3.72 3.21
N ILE A 185 0.59 -2.95 2.74
CA ILE A 185 0.47 -1.52 2.98
C ILE A 185 -0.86 -1.32 3.70
N ALA A 186 -0.84 -0.70 4.88
CA ALA A 186 -2.05 -0.43 5.66
C ALA A 186 -2.12 1.03 6.07
N GLU A 187 -3.34 1.58 6.04
CA GLU A 187 -3.69 2.87 6.63
C GLU A 187 -4.09 2.66 8.09
N ILE A 188 -3.49 3.45 8.98
CA ILE A 188 -3.66 3.32 10.43
C ILE A 188 -4.05 4.68 11.00
N THR A 189 -5.17 4.72 11.71
CA THR A 189 -5.61 5.89 12.49
C THR A 189 -5.17 5.77 13.94
N ASP A 190 -5.14 4.56 14.48
CA ASP A 190 -4.81 4.29 15.87
C ASP A 190 -3.59 3.36 15.94
N LEU A 191 -2.47 3.86 16.43
CA LEU A 191 -1.27 3.05 16.60
C LEU A 191 -1.45 2.05 17.74
N SER A 192 -1.40 0.77 17.39
CA SER A 192 -1.28 -0.31 18.36
C SER A 192 0.18 -0.54 18.72
N PRO A 193 0.49 -0.91 19.98
CA PRO A 193 1.84 -1.36 20.32
C PRO A 193 2.21 -2.68 19.65
N TYR A 194 1.24 -3.48 19.16
CA TYR A 194 1.51 -4.80 18.59
C TYR A 194 0.70 -5.06 17.32
N TYR A 195 1.41 -5.56 16.30
CA TYR A 195 0.81 -6.00 15.04
C TYR A 195 1.25 -7.42 14.70
N ALA A 196 0.40 -8.14 13.97
CA ALA A 196 0.70 -9.47 13.48
C ALA A 196 0.14 -9.64 12.06
N LEU A 197 0.93 -10.27 11.19
CA LEU A 197 0.51 -10.63 9.84
C LEU A 197 0.00 -12.07 9.82
N PHE A 198 -1.18 -12.22 9.27
CA PHE A 198 -1.82 -13.52 9.07
C PHE A 198 -2.07 -13.75 7.59
N VAL A 199 -2.16 -15.03 7.24
CA VAL A 199 -2.81 -15.49 6.03
C VAL A 199 -4.22 -15.87 6.34
N GLU A 200 -5.12 -15.15 5.67
CA GLU A 200 -6.51 -15.49 5.58
C GLU A 200 -6.61 -16.61 4.55
N SER A 201 -6.66 -17.84 5.04
CA SER A 201 -7.07 -18.96 4.19
C SER A 201 -8.52 -18.73 3.78
N ASP A 202 -8.79 -18.96 2.50
CA ASP A 202 -10.18 -19.06 2.08
C ASP A 202 -10.79 -20.32 2.70
N ILE A 203 -11.59 -20.10 3.75
CA ILE A 203 -12.26 -21.16 4.50
C ILE A 203 -13.71 -21.33 4.04
N ILE A 204 -14.21 -20.44 3.18
CA ILE A 204 -15.58 -20.52 2.68
C ILE A 204 -15.51 -21.35 1.40
N ALA A 205 -16.06 -22.56 1.45
CA ALA A 205 -16.14 -23.37 0.25
C ALA A 205 -17.00 -22.64 -0.79
N SER A 206 -16.47 -22.49 -2.01
CA SER A 206 -17.25 -22.01 -3.15
C SER A 206 -18.49 -22.90 -3.31
N GLU A 207 -19.66 -22.29 -3.48
CA GLU A 207 -20.91 -23.02 -3.65
C GLU A 207 -21.43 -22.85 -5.08
N ILE A 208 -21.90 -23.95 -5.69
CA ILE A 208 -22.58 -23.93 -6.98
C ILE A 208 -24.08 -23.98 -6.71
N THR A 209 -24.78 -22.91 -7.04
CA THR A 209 -26.24 -22.81 -6.97
C THR A 209 -26.84 -22.73 -8.38
N ASN A 210 -28.16 -22.93 -8.49
CA ASN A 210 -28.92 -22.79 -9.75
C ASN A 210 -28.37 -23.62 -10.93
N LEU A 211 -27.79 -24.79 -10.67
CA LEU A 211 -27.30 -25.67 -11.73
C LEU A 211 -28.49 -26.21 -12.55
N SER A 212 -28.52 -25.89 -13.84
CA SER A 212 -29.52 -26.36 -14.79
C SER A 212 -28.90 -26.68 -16.15
N ALA A 213 -29.58 -27.51 -16.94
CA ALA A 213 -29.19 -27.83 -18.30
C ALA A 213 -30.41 -27.82 -19.22
N GLU A 214 -30.32 -27.09 -20.34
CA GLU A 214 -31.43 -26.96 -21.29
C GLU A 214 -30.97 -27.10 -22.76
N PRO A 215 -31.60 -28.00 -23.54
CA PRO A 215 -32.54 -29.03 -23.11
C PRO A 215 -31.90 -30.07 -22.18
N THR A 216 -32.68 -30.62 -21.25
CA THR A 216 -32.23 -31.62 -20.26
C THR A 216 -31.90 -32.97 -20.89
N ILE A 217 -32.61 -33.33 -21.96
CA ILE A 217 -32.28 -34.45 -22.84
C ILE A 217 -31.46 -33.84 -23.98
N PHE A 218 -30.38 -34.51 -24.39
CA PHE A 218 -29.44 -34.07 -25.42
C PHE A 218 -29.01 -35.27 -26.27
N SER A 219 -28.98 -35.12 -27.60
CA SER A 219 -28.59 -36.17 -28.54
C SER A 219 -27.64 -35.59 -29.61
N PRO A 220 -26.32 -35.75 -29.47
CA PRO A 220 -25.35 -35.19 -30.42
C PRO A 220 -25.13 -36.12 -31.61
N ASN A 221 -26.17 -36.33 -32.42
CA ASN A 221 -26.11 -37.20 -33.61
C ASN A 221 -26.08 -36.40 -34.92
N SER A 222 -26.02 -35.07 -34.86
CA SER A 222 -25.98 -34.15 -36.01
C SER A 222 -27.23 -34.24 -36.90
N ASP A 223 -28.38 -34.61 -36.34
CA ASP A 223 -29.66 -34.63 -37.05
C ASP A 223 -30.43 -33.29 -36.96
N GLY A 224 -29.87 -32.31 -36.24
CA GLY A 224 -30.45 -30.99 -36.01
C GLY A 224 -31.44 -30.93 -34.85
N ILE A 225 -31.69 -32.04 -34.15
CA ILE A 225 -32.65 -32.15 -33.06
C ILE A 225 -31.90 -32.35 -31.74
N ILE A 226 -31.88 -31.30 -30.91
CA ILE A 226 -31.34 -31.39 -29.54
C ILE A 226 -29.83 -31.78 -29.55
N ASP A 227 -29.12 -31.29 -30.57
CA ASP A 227 -27.67 -31.43 -30.78
C ASP A 227 -26.82 -30.53 -29.86
N THR A 228 -27.44 -29.72 -29.00
CA THR A 228 -26.75 -28.80 -28.09
C THR A 228 -27.52 -28.71 -26.77
N THR A 229 -26.81 -28.61 -25.65
CA THR A 229 -27.38 -28.29 -24.34
C THR A 229 -26.58 -27.15 -23.70
N VAL A 230 -27.26 -26.28 -22.99
CA VAL A 230 -26.69 -25.14 -22.28
C VAL A 230 -26.73 -25.43 -20.80
N ILE A 231 -25.56 -25.48 -20.16
CA ILE A 231 -25.45 -25.60 -18.70
C ILE A 231 -25.38 -24.21 -18.10
N SER A 232 -26.29 -23.90 -17.18
CA SER A 232 -26.31 -22.65 -16.42
C SER A 232 -26.08 -22.95 -14.94
N TYR A 233 -25.33 -22.10 -14.25
CA TYR A 233 -25.11 -22.19 -12.81
C TYR A 233 -24.71 -20.83 -12.26
N THR A 234 -24.77 -20.69 -10.95
CA THR A 234 -24.26 -19.54 -10.19
C THR A 234 -23.16 -20.04 -9.27
N LEU A 235 -21.98 -19.41 -9.31
CA LEU A 235 -20.93 -19.63 -8.32
C LEU A 235 -21.07 -18.56 -7.24
N SER A 236 -21.36 -18.97 -6.02
CA SER A 236 -21.12 -18.16 -4.83
C SER A 236 -19.68 -18.41 -4.41
N ASP A 237 -18.79 -17.70 -5.07
CA ASP A 237 -17.54 -17.33 -4.44
C ASP A 237 -17.31 -15.83 -4.63
N ASN A 238 -17.14 -15.16 -3.49
CA ASN A 238 -17.13 -13.71 -3.37
C ASN A 238 -15.68 -13.25 -3.36
N PHE A 239 -15.35 -12.40 -4.34
CA PHE A 239 -14.18 -11.52 -4.30
C PHE A 239 -12.81 -12.22 -4.51
N SER A 240 -12.48 -12.51 -5.77
CA SER A 240 -11.11 -12.24 -6.20
C SER A 240 -11.00 -10.72 -6.29
N PRO A 241 -10.25 -10.02 -5.41
CA PRO A 241 -10.03 -8.59 -5.63
C PRO A 241 -9.46 -8.44 -7.04
N TYR A 242 -10.15 -7.65 -7.87
CA TYR A 242 -9.69 -7.33 -9.21
C TYR A 242 -8.22 -6.89 -9.13
N ILE A 243 -7.36 -7.58 -9.86
CA ILE A 243 -5.94 -7.25 -10.02
C ILE A 243 -5.85 -6.35 -11.27
N PRO A 244 -5.71 -5.02 -11.13
CA PRO A 244 -5.35 -4.16 -12.26
C PRO A 244 -3.93 -4.46 -12.77
#